data_AF-A9B9B8-F1
#
_entry.id   AF-A9B9B8-F1
#
_cell.length_a   1.000
_cell.length_b   1.000
_cell.length_c   1.000
_cell.angle_alpha   90.00
_cell.angle_beta   90.00
_cell.angle_gamma   90.00
#
_symmetry.space_group_name_H-M   'P 1'
#
loop_
_entity.id
_entity.type
_entity.pdbx_description
1 polymer ?
#
loop_
_entity_poly.entity_id
_entity_poly.type
_entity_poly.pdbx_seq_one_letter_code
_entity_poly.pdbx_strand_id
1 'polypeptide(L)'
;MKKRWVLLEHRSSRYSLNEIHFDLLLEEEHDCRTWRLEDLPKCDGPPVEALASPPHNLYWLERKESVVSGGRGWAKRVEGGIFIGCLPLRGHQSQIAVELVGDSISGVLEIKNNLCNLVSLEKFNCI
;
A
#
# COMPACT_ATOMS: atom_id res chain seq x y z
N MET A 1 13.62 8.84 7.10
CA MET A 1 14.23 7.49 6.88
C MET A 1 13.81 7.00 5.51
N LYS A 2 14.60 6.12 4.87
CA LYS A 2 14.21 5.41 3.64
C LYS A 2 13.84 3.98 4.01
N LYS A 3 12.67 3.53 3.61
CA LYS A 3 12.14 2.18 3.88
C LYS A 3 11.40 1.66 2.64
N ARG A 4 11.11 0.37 2.56
CA ARG A 4 10.51 -0.25 1.37
C ARG A 4 8.99 -0.15 1.39
N TRP A 5 8.40 -0.16 0.20
CA TRP A 5 6.97 -0.37 0.04
C TRP A 5 6.68 -1.28 -1.16
N VAL A 6 5.53 -1.94 -1.15
CA VAL A 6 5.03 -2.70 -2.29
C VAL A 6 3.51 -2.56 -2.40
N LEU A 7 3.01 -2.69 -3.63
CA LEU A 7 1.61 -2.98 -3.92
C LEU A 7 1.49 -4.41 -4.43
N LEU A 8 0.60 -5.17 -3.82
CA LEU A 8 0.30 -6.54 -4.21
C LEU A 8 -1.13 -6.58 -4.76
N GLU A 9 -1.31 -7.04 -6.00
CA GLU A 9 -2.62 -7.51 -6.44
C GLU A 9 -2.92 -8.81 -5.71
N HIS A 10 -4.08 -8.88 -5.06
CA HIS A 10 -4.55 -10.03 -4.33
C HIS A 10 -5.87 -10.49 -4.94
N ARG A 11 -5.88 -11.72 -5.45
CA ARG A 11 -7.12 -12.37 -5.87
C ARG A 11 -7.54 -13.40 -4.85
N SER A 12 -8.70 -13.17 -4.24
CA SER A 12 -9.31 -14.12 -3.32
C SER A 12 -9.88 -15.30 -4.10
N SER A 13 -9.68 -16.51 -3.59
CA SER A 13 -10.38 -17.71 -4.06
C SER A 13 -11.49 -18.14 -3.11
N ARG A 14 -11.81 -17.32 -2.09
CA ARG A 14 -12.85 -17.64 -1.12
C ARG A 14 -14.23 -17.42 -1.75
N TYR A 15 -15.11 -18.42 -1.61
CA TYR A 15 -16.53 -18.34 -1.96
C TYR A 15 -16.87 -18.18 -3.46
N SER A 16 -16.00 -18.61 -4.37
CA SER A 16 -16.27 -18.60 -5.83
C SER A 16 -16.48 -17.21 -6.45
N LEU A 17 -16.19 -16.13 -5.70
CA LEU A 17 -16.15 -14.77 -6.21
C LEU A 17 -14.70 -14.41 -6.51
N ASN A 18 -14.41 -14.05 -7.76
CA ASN A 18 -13.10 -13.52 -8.16
C ASN A 18 -12.98 -12.06 -7.70
N GLU A 19 -12.89 -11.87 -6.39
CA GLU A 19 -12.63 -10.56 -5.80
C GLU A 19 -11.15 -10.23 -5.95
N ILE A 20 -10.86 -9.12 -6.64
CA ILE A 20 -9.52 -8.55 -6.80
C ILE A 20 -9.46 -7.28 -5.95
N HIS A 21 -8.42 -7.16 -5.15
CA HIS A 21 -8.06 -5.93 -4.45
C HIS A 21 -6.54 -5.77 -4.43
N PHE A 22 -6.07 -4.66 -3.88
CA PHE A 22 -4.64 -4.40 -3.75
C PHE A 22 -4.25 -4.25 -2.29
N ASP A 23 -3.17 -4.90 -1.87
CA ASP A 23 -2.59 -4.70 -0.55
C ASP A 23 -1.39 -3.75 -0.68
N LEU A 24 -1.48 -2.58 -0.05
CA LEU A 24 -0.39 -1.62 0.11
C LEU A 24 0.37 -1.95 1.40
N LEU A 25 1.65 -2.28 1.27
CA LEU A 25 2.53 -2.59 2.39
C LEU A 25 3.61 -1.51 2.51
N LEU A 26 3.69 -0.87 3.68
CA LEU A 26 4.78 0.03 4.06
C LEU A 26 5.64 -0.63 5.14
N GLU A 27 6.94 -0.76 4.90
CA GLU A 27 7.87 -1.36 5.85
C GLU A 27 7.94 -0.58 7.18
N GLU A 28 7.77 -1.32 8.28
CA GLU A 28 8.13 -0.94 9.64
C GLU A 28 9.25 -1.84 10.18
N GLU A 29 9.57 -1.75 11.47
CA GLU A 29 10.73 -2.41 12.05
C GLU A 29 10.67 -3.95 12.00
N HIS A 30 9.48 -4.52 12.23
CA HIS A 30 9.30 -5.98 12.34
C HIS A 30 8.25 -6.53 11.37
N ASP A 31 7.45 -5.67 10.77
CA ASP A 31 6.32 -6.02 9.91
C ASP A 31 6.05 -4.91 8.89
N CYS A 32 5.02 -5.09 8.07
CA CYS A 32 4.48 -4.07 7.19
C CYS A 32 3.20 -3.50 7.79
N ARG A 33 3.11 -2.18 7.86
CA ARG A 33 1.82 -1.51 8.01
C ARG A 33 1.06 -1.63 6.69
N THR A 34 -0.17 -2.13 6.78
CA THR A 34 -0.89 -2.60 5.58
C THR A 34 -2.26 -1.97 5.46
N TRP A 35 -2.63 -1.61 4.23
CA TRP A 35 -3.98 -1.23 3.84
C TRP A 35 -4.44 -2.06 2.65
N ARG A 36 -5.70 -2.46 2.69
CA ARG A 36 -6.41 -2.96 1.53
C ARG A 36 -6.97 -1.78 0.75
N LEU A 37 -6.63 -1.70 -0.51
CA LEU A 37 -7.11 -0.72 -1.48
C LEU A 37 -8.08 -1.39 -2.45
N GLU A 38 -9.15 -0.68 -2.82
CA GLU A 38 -10.12 -1.15 -3.81
C GLU A 38 -9.54 -1.14 -5.24
N ASP A 39 -8.66 -0.18 -5.55
CA ASP A 39 -7.98 -0.02 -6.83
C ASP A 39 -6.56 0.54 -6.63
N LEU A 40 -5.78 0.66 -7.70
CA LEU A 40 -4.49 1.34 -7.68
C LEU A 40 -4.67 2.87 -7.60
N PRO A 41 -4.00 3.56 -6.67
CA PRO A 41 -4.08 5.01 -6.60
C PRO A 41 -3.40 5.62 -7.83
N LYS A 42 -4.12 6.51 -8.52
CA LYS A 42 -3.60 7.24 -9.67
C LYS A 42 -3.04 8.58 -9.21
N CYS A 43 -1.89 8.97 -9.75
CA CYS A 43 -1.28 10.26 -9.44
C CYS A 43 -2.22 11.40 -9.84
N ASP A 44 -2.51 12.30 -8.89
CA ASP A 44 -3.51 13.37 -8.97
C ASP A 44 -4.91 12.91 -9.40
N GLY A 45 -5.22 11.63 -9.17
CA GLY A 45 -6.52 11.03 -9.43
C GLY A 45 -7.49 11.18 -8.25
N PRO A 46 -8.71 10.61 -8.38
CA PRO A 46 -9.63 10.53 -7.26
C PRO A 46 -9.06 9.64 -6.13
N PRO A 47 -9.46 9.87 -4.87
CA PRO A 47 -9.10 8.99 -3.77
C PRO A 47 -9.61 7.57 -3.99
N VAL A 48 -8.85 6.59 -3.52
CA VAL A 48 -9.24 5.18 -3.46
C VAL A 48 -9.55 4.81 -2.02
N GLU A 49 -10.55 3.97 -1.78
CA GLU A 49 -10.80 3.44 -0.43
C GLU A 49 -9.58 2.65 0.08
N ALA A 50 -9.20 2.91 1.33
CA ALA A 50 -8.02 2.35 1.97
C ALA A 50 -8.36 1.89 3.39
N LEU A 51 -8.66 0.61 3.52
CA LEU A 51 -9.03 0.00 4.80
C LEU A 51 -7.80 -0.59 5.48
N ALA A 52 -7.54 -0.17 6.71
CA ALA A 52 -6.45 -0.75 7.51
C ALA A 52 -6.63 -2.27 7.63
N SER A 53 -5.55 -3.00 7.38
CA SER A 53 -5.53 -4.46 7.37
C SER A 53 -4.49 -4.96 8.39
N PRO A 54 -4.58 -6.22 8.88
CA PRO A 54 -3.55 -6.78 9.76
C PRO A 54 -2.14 -6.64 9.17
N PRO A 55 -1.11 -6.46 10.01
CA PRO A 55 0.26 -6.34 9.54
C PRO A 55 0.70 -7.55 8.72
N HIS A 56 1.46 -7.29 7.66
CA HIS A 56 2.06 -8.35 6.84
C HIS A 56 3.51 -8.60 7.24
N ASN A 57 3.99 -9.82 7.00
CA ASN A 57 5.39 -10.15 7.22
C ASN A 57 6.27 -9.43 6.17
N LEU A 58 7.42 -8.90 6.60
CA LEU A 58 8.41 -8.20 5.77
C LEU A 58 8.82 -8.98 4.52
N TYR A 59 8.79 -10.30 4.56
CA TYR A 59 9.16 -11.15 3.44
C TYR A 59 8.30 -10.92 2.16
N TRP A 60 7.08 -10.37 2.29
CA TRP A 60 6.29 -9.93 1.12
C TRP A 60 6.91 -8.75 0.37
N LEU A 61 7.76 -7.94 1.02
CA LEU A 61 8.50 -6.84 0.39
C LEU A 61 9.51 -7.31 -0.66
N GLU A 62 9.79 -8.61 -0.77
CA GLU A 62 10.71 -9.20 -1.76
C GLU A 62 10.05 -10.20 -2.72
N ARG A 63 8.87 -10.74 -2.36
CA ARG A 63 8.14 -11.65 -3.25
C ARG A 63 7.61 -10.96 -4.51
N LYS A 64 7.81 -11.63 -5.65
CA LYS A 64 7.12 -11.30 -6.91
C LYS A 64 5.70 -11.84 -6.93
N GLU A 65 5.50 -13.09 -6.53
CA GLU A 65 4.20 -13.72 -6.42
C GLU A 65 4.22 -14.91 -5.45
N SER A 66 3.08 -15.26 -4.87
CA SER A 66 2.90 -16.49 -4.08
C SER A 66 1.43 -16.80 -3.84
N VAL A 67 1.13 -18.08 -3.68
CA VAL A 67 -0.12 -18.54 -3.08
C VAL A 67 -0.22 -18.01 -1.64
N VAL A 68 -1.39 -17.54 -1.26
CA VAL A 68 -1.70 -17.11 0.11
C VAL A 68 -2.06 -18.34 0.93
N SER A 69 -1.46 -18.45 2.12
CA SER A 69 -1.62 -19.62 3.00
C SER A 69 -3.09 -19.95 3.28
N GLY A 70 -3.41 -21.25 3.43
CA GLY A 70 -4.75 -21.71 3.75
C GLY A 70 -5.75 -21.63 2.59
N GLY A 71 -5.27 -21.67 1.34
CA GLY A 71 -6.13 -21.71 0.14
C GLY A 71 -6.94 -20.43 -0.06
N ARG A 72 -6.40 -19.28 0.40
CA ARG A 72 -7.14 -18.01 0.42
C ARG A 72 -7.05 -17.22 -0.89
N GLY A 73 -6.14 -17.60 -1.77
CA GLY A 73 -5.93 -16.91 -3.03
C GLY A 73 -4.47 -16.89 -3.44
N TRP A 74 -4.11 -15.95 -4.29
CA TRP A 74 -2.73 -15.66 -4.67
C TRP A 74 -2.51 -14.15 -4.63
N ALA A 75 -1.27 -13.76 -4.34
CA ALA A 75 -0.85 -12.38 -4.33
C ALA A 75 0.35 -12.21 -5.27
N LYS A 76 0.38 -11.09 -6.01
CA LYS A 76 1.46 -10.73 -6.92
C LYS A 76 1.79 -9.27 -6.82
N ARG A 77 3.08 -8.96 -6.78
CA ARG A 77 3.59 -7.60 -6.83
C ARG A 77 3.24 -6.98 -8.17
N VAL A 78 2.59 -5.84 -8.10
CA VAL A 78 2.33 -4.97 -9.25
C VAL A 78 3.28 -3.79 -9.30
N GLU A 79 3.74 -3.31 -8.15
CA GLU A 79 4.69 -2.20 -8.03
C GLU A 79 5.40 -2.24 -6.67
N GLY A 80 6.52 -1.54 -6.54
CA GLY A 80 7.16 -1.28 -5.26
C GLY A 80 8.41 -0.43 -5.38
N GLY A 81 8.98 -0.05 -4.24
CA GLY A 81 10.17 0.77 -4.23
C GLY A 81 10.54 1.20 -2.81
N ILE A 82 11.02 2.43 -2.70
CA ILE A 82 11.32 3.06 -1.40
C ILE A 82 10.33 4.17 -1.10
N PHE A 83 10.04 4.38 0.17
CA PHE A 83 9.32 5.55 0.65
C PHE A 83 10.20 6.37 1.58
N ILE A 84 9.94 7.67 1.58
CA ILE A 84 10.66 8.69 2.36
C ILE A 84 9.65 9.35 3.29
N GLY A 85 9.97 9.36 4.58
CA GLY A 85 9.13 9.96 5.61
C GLY A 85 9.16 9.16 6.90
N CYS A 86 8.19 9.45 7.77
CA CYS A 86 7.96 8.75 9.02
C CYS A 86 6.49 8.34 9.10
N LEU A 87 6.24 7.09 9.47
CA LEU A 87 4.89 6.66 9.81
C LEU A 87 4.57 7.10 11.24
N PRO A 88 3.35 7.61 11.51
CA PRO A 88 2.95 7.94 12.88
C PRO A 88 2.85 6.68 13.74
N LEU A 89 2.81 6.82 15.06
CA LEU A 89 2.65 5.67 15.96
C LEU A 89 1.34 4.91 15.68
N ARG A 90 1.39 3.57 15.73
CA ARG A 90 0.21 2.71 15.57
C ARG A 90 -0.84 3.06 16.65
N GLY A 91 -2.12 3.00 16.29
CA GLY A 91 -3.23 3.27 17.21
C GLY A 91 -3.61 4.75 17.35
N HIS A 92 -2.79 5.69 16.84
CA HIS A 92 -3.24 7.06 16.65
C HIS A 92 -4.00 7.18 15.33
N GLN A 93 -5.20 7.76 15.35
CA GLN A 93 -5.99 8.14 14.16
C GLN A 93 -5.29 9.28 13.41
N SER A 94 -4.15 8.94 12.82
CA SER A 94 -3.21 9.88 12.24
C SER A 94 -3.23 9.69 10.74
N GLN A 95 -3.33 10.83 10.04
CA GLN A 95 -3.05 10.91 8.62
C GLN A 95 -1.61 10.44 8.37
N ILE A 96 -1.43 9.68 7.30
CA ILE A 96 -0.11 9.31 6.80
C ILE A 96 0.16 10.14 5.57
N ALA A 97 1.35 10.70 5.48
CA ALA A 97 1.88 11.33 4.28
C ALA A 97 3.34 10.88 4.13
N VAL A 98 3.64 10.10 3.09
CA VAL A 98 5.00 9.65 2.77
C VAL A 98 5.23 9.79 1.28
N GLU A 99 6.43 10.18 0.89
CA GLU A 99 6.81 10.16 -0.51
C GLU A 99 7.11 8.73 -0.94
N LEU A 100 6.46 8.24 -1.98
CA LEU A 100 6.77 7.00 -2.66
C LEU A 100 7.68 7.29 -3.85
N VAL A 101 8.71 6.45 -3.98
CA VAL A 101 9.60 6.38 -5.13
C VAL A 101 9.59 4.94 -5.63
N GLY A 102 8.94 4.72 -6.77
CA GLY A 102 8.85 3.45 -7.48
C GLY A 102 8.93 3.68 -8.99
N ASP A 103 8.81 2.61 -9.78
CA ASP A 103 9.03 2.70 -11.23
C ASP A 103 7.88 3.44 -11.95
N SER A 104 6.63 3.01 -11.69
CA SER A 104 5.43 3.61 -12.31
C SER A 104 4.62 4.48 -11.35
N ILE A 105 4.86 4.33 -10.05
CA ILE A 105 4.15 5.05 -8.98
C ILE A 105 5.19 5.82 -8.17
N SER A 106 5.13 7.15 -8.30
CA SER A 106 5.95 8.09 -7.52
C SER A 106 5.11 9.33 -7.18
N GLY A 107 5.29 9.88 -5.99
CA GLY A 107 4.49 10.99 -5.47
C GLY A 107 4.31 10.92 -3.95
N VAL A 108 3.57 11.85 -3.36
CA VAL A 108 3.19 11.76 -1.95
C VAL A 108 1.94 10.92 -1.81
N LEU A 109 2.07 9.79 -1.14
CA LEU A 109 0.96 8.95 -0.72
C LEU A 109 0.37 9.53 0.56
N GLU A 110 -0.91 9.88 0.51
CA GLU A 110 -1.68 10.34 1.66
C GLU A 110 -2.79 9.36 2.02
N ILE A 111 -2.85 8.91 3.27
CA ILE A 111 -3.96 8.10 3.78
C ILE A 111 -4.62 8.83 4.94
N LYS A 112 -5.90 9.17 4.78
CA LYS A 112 -6.74 9.85 5.78
C LYS A 112 -8.19 9.45 5.62
N ASN A 113 -8.90 9.22 6.73
CA ASN A 113 -10.33 8.89 6.71
C ASN A 113 -10.67 7.73 5.77
N ASN A 114 -9.84 6.67 5.76
CA ASN A 114 -9.93 5.52 4.86
C ASN A 114 -9.86 5.87 3.36
N LEU A 115 -9.28 7.01 3.01
CA LEU A 115 -9.03 7.39 1.62
C LEU A 115 -7.54 7.51 1.37
N CYS A 116 -7.08 6.88 0.30
CA CYS A 116 -5.73 6.91 -0.21
C CYS A 116 -5.67 7.83 -1.44
N ASN A 117 -4.82 8.84 -1.39
CA ASN A 117 -4.50 9.71 -2.51
C ASN A 117 -3.02 9.58 -2.87
N LEU A 118 -2.71 9.77 -4.15
CA LEU A 118 -1.34 9.93 -4.61
C LEU A 118 -1.23 11.30 -5.27
N VAL A 119 -0.44 12.19 -4.67
CA VAL A 119 -0.27 13.57 -5.12
C VAL A 119 1.09 13.71 -5.78
N SER A 120 1.14 14.39 -6.93
CA SER A 120 2.41 14.71 -7.58
C SER A 120 3.30 15.60 -6.69
N LEU A 121 4.62 15.37 -6.73
CA LEU A 121 5.58 16.14 -5.93
C LEU A 121 5.56 17.65 -6.28
N GLU A 122 5.24 17.99 -7.53
CA GLU A 122 5.10 19.37 -7.99
C GLU A 122 3.98 20.10 -7.25
N LYS A 123 2.83 19.44 -7.06
CA LYS A 123 1.68 20.01 -6.35
C LYS A 123 1.87 20.01 -4.84
N PHE A 124 2.56 19.02 -4.29
CA PHE A 124 2.78 18.94 -2.84
C PHE A 124 3.65 20.09 -2.31
N ASN A 125 4.62 20.58 -3.10
CA ASN A 125 5.47 21.71 -2.72
C ASN A 125 4.78 23.09 -2.79
N CYS A 126 3.52 23.15 -3.25
CA CYS A 126 2.72 24.38 -3.32
C CYS A 126 1.74 24.55 -2.14
N ILE A 127 1.79 23.67 -1.12
CA ILE A 127 0.90 23.68 0.05
C ILE A 127 1.65 24.21 1.28
#